data_AF-A0A5R9K943-F1
#
_entry.id   AF-A0A5R9K943-F1
#
_cell.length_a   1.000
_cell.length_b   1.000
_cell.length_c   1.000
_cell.angle_alpha   90.00
_cell.angle_beta   90.00
_cell.angle_gamma   90.00
#
_symmetry.space_group_name_H-M   'P 1'
#
loop_
_entity.id
_entity.type
_entity.pdbx_description
1 polymer ?
#
loop_
_entity_poly.entity_id
_entity_poly.type
_entity_poly.pdbx_seq_one_letter_code
_entity_poly.pdbx_strand_id
1 'polypeptide(L)'
;MKNKIALLITAVCLCFLNFRFSEDYSEFGVTHEDVEEKFWSTLQNKSVYAPYLSSSAKAACRSISPDHQAAAVQKAGNLIKLYYGSQDFKKRYNNWLAKSFPQEEVEISEERKAEIRENKIRDIKSLNAKDMEPIVDIQIQAGESITGMESMLTSLPPDQRAEFKKQIEDSKRTVAFFKKVKPLLKSDFEAFKKQYAAFLAQDEIAQAEQQLIRSNKNNAEEFDQWKSPEKVLAARLTEFLEKSKGVDFAAKTKEVNNRKKFVDAAYEGQNDVWKFCYRIGPAPTNAARAFAQQWLTELKQAD
;
A
#
# COMPACT_ATOMS: atom_id res chain seq x y z
N MET A 1 -16.55 -1.16 26.20
CA MET A 1 -16.50 -1.07 24.71
C MET A 1 -15.18 -1.61 24.12
N LYS A 2 -14.67 -2.76 24.59
CA LYS A 2 -13.43 -3.38 24.07
C LYS A 2 -13.56 -4.85 23.65
N ASN A 3 -14.77 -5.42 23.69
CA ASN A 3 -15.00 -6.85 23.42
C ASN A 3 -15.86 -7.14 22.18
N LYS A 4 -16.11 -6.15 21.31
CA LYS A 4 -16.87 -6.37 20.06
C LYS A 4 -15.98 -6.69 18.84
N ILE A 5 -14.67 -6.46 18.93
CA ILE A 5 -13.72 -6.67 17.81
C ILE A 5 -13.30 -8.15 17.68
N ALA A 6 -13.47 -8.97 18.73
CA ALA A 6 -13.11 -10.39 18.71
C ALA A 6 -14.18 -11.30 18.05
N LEU A 7 -15.39 -10.78 17.78
CA LEU A 7 -16.49 -11.53 17.16
C LEU A 7 -16.43 -11.54 15.62
N LEU A 8 -15.81 -10.51 15.02
CA LEU A 8 -15.81 -10.22 13.58
C LEU A 8 -14.92 -11.14 12.71
N ILE A 9 -14.14 -12.04 13.33
CA ILE A 9 -13.18 -12.91 12.61
C ILE A 9 -13.69 -14.36 12.48
N THR A 10 -14.89 -14.64 13.02
CA THR A 10 -15.43 -16.01 13.16
C THR A 10 -16.37 -16.41 12.01
N ALA A 11 -16.68 -15.48 11.12
CA ALA A 11 -17.86 -15.51 10.27
C ALA A 11 -17.85 -16.48 9.06
N VAL A 12 -16.72 -17.04 8.67
CA VAL A 12 -16.70 -18.03 7.58
C VAL A 12 -16.83 -19.47 8.12
N CYS A 13 -16.86 -19.66 9.44
CA CYS A 13 -16.56 -20.97 10.03
C CYS A 13 -17.50 -21.46 11.14
N LEU A 14 -18.69 -20.88 11.27
CA LEU A 14 -19.71 -21.33 12.24
C LEU A 14 -20.96 -21.91 11.58
N CYS A 15 -20.85 -22.55 10.41
CA CYS A 15 -21.93 -23.43 10.00
C CYS A 15 -22.10 -24.53 11.10
N PHE A 16 -23.34 -24.89 11.47
CA PHE A 16 -23.90 -26.13 12.09
C PHE A 16 -24.73 -26.00 13.37
N LEU A 17 -26.02 -26.33 13.27
CA LEU A 17 -26.62 -27.62 13.68
C LEU A 17 -28.14 -27.58 13.42
N ASN A 18 -28.65 -28.49 12.57
CA ASN A 18 -30.05 -28.63 12.14
C ASN A 18 -30.67 -27.39 11.45
N PHE A 19 -31.70 -27.59 10.63
CA PHE A 19 -32.58 -26.55 10.03
C PHE A 19 -32.26 -25.97 8.64
N ARG A 20 -33.37 -25.54 8.02
CA ARG A 20 -33.53 -25.00 6.66
C ARG A 20 -32.63 -23.78 6.52
N PHE A 21 -31.82 -23.75 5.46
CA PHE A 21 -30.99 -22.60 5.11
C PHE A 21 -31.85 -21.33 5.03
N SER A 22 -31.92 -20.55 6.12
CA SER A 22 -32.36 -19.17 6.04
C SER A 22 -31.39 -18.42 5.13
N GLU A 23 -31.90 -17.44 4.40
CA GLU A 23 -31.11 -16.73 3.39
C GLU A 23 -29.89 -16.01 4.01
N ASP A 24 -29.90 -15.76 5.32
CA ASP A 24 -29.05 -14.73 5.94
C ASP A 24 -27.90 -15.16 6.85
N TYR A 25 -27.56 -16.46 6.96
CA TYR A 25 -26.49 -16.95 7.86
C TYR A 25 -26.64 -16.57 9.35
N SER A 26 -27.75 -15.96 9.74
CA SER A 26 -28.05 -15.44 11.07
C SER A 26 -28.02 -16.55 12.13
N GLU A 27 -28.37 -17.78 11.74
CA GLU A 27 -28.28 -19.00 12.54
C GLU A 27 -26.84 -19.33 13.00
N PHE A 28 -25.84 -18.73 12.35
CA PHE A 28 -24.41 -18.94 12.61
C PHE A 28 -23.74 -17.74 13.29
N GLY A 29 -24.52 -16.71 13.66
CA GLY A 29 -24.01 -15.45 14.20
C GLY A 29 -23.20 -14.65 13.19
N VAL A 30 -23.41 -14.91 11.89
CA VAL A 30 -22.74 -14.28 10.76
C VAL A 30 -23.75 -13.46 10.02
N THR A 31 -23.47 -12.18 9.89
CA THR A 31 -24.32 -11.27 9.14
C THR A 31 -23.82 -11.15 7.70
N HIS A 32 -24.68 -10.66 6.81
CA HIS A 32 -24.25 -10.25 5.47
C HIS A 32 -23.12 -9.22 5.55
N GLU A 33 -23.23 -8.26 6.47
CA GLU A 33 -22.22 -7.22 6.71
C GLU A 33 -20.85 -7.83 7.04
N ASP A 34 -20.78 -8.88 7.86
CA ASP A 34 -19.50 -9.55 8.17
C ASP A 34 -18.83 -10.14 6.92
N VAL A 35 -19.61 -10.72 6.01
CA VAL A 35 -19.11 -11.29 4.76
C VAL A 35 -18.63 -10.19 3.81
N GLU A 36 -19.40 -9.11 3.71
CA GLU A 36 -19.06 -7.93 2.90
C GLU A 36 -17.78 -7.24 3.41
N GLU A 37 -17.65 -7.02 4.72
CA GLU A 37 -16.45 -6.46 5.35
C GLU A 37 -15.23 -7.35 5.13
N LYS A 38 -15.41 -8.67 5.21
CA LYS A 38 -14.32 -9.61 4.98
C LYS A 38 -13.88 -9.62 3.52
N PHE A 39 -14.82 -9.56 2.60
CA PHE A 39 -14.52 -9.42 1.17
C PHE A 39 -13.81 -8.09 0.90
N TRP A 40 -14.37 -6.98 1.41
CA TRP A 40 -13.82 -5.64 1.27
C TRP A 40 -12.36 -5.55 1.74
N SER A 41 -12.08 -6.00 2.97
CA SER A 41 -10.72 -6.02 3.50
C SER A 41 -9.77 -6.91 2.70
N THR A 42 -10.26 -8.03 2.16
CA THR A 42 -9.45 -8.93 1.32
C THR A 42 -9.13 -8.30 -0.04
N LEU A 43 -10.08 -7.59 -0.64
CA LEU A 43 -9.91 -6.94 -1.93
C LEU A 43 -8.84 -5.84 -1.85
N GLN A 44 -8.80 -5.09 -0.75
CA GLN A 44 -7.82 -4.02 -0.49
C GLN A 44 -6.39 -4.53 -0.21
N ASN A 45 -6.23 -5.79 0.20
CA ASN A 45 -4.89 -6.34 0.40
C ASN A 45 -4.21 -6.54 -0.94
N LYS A 46 -2.89 -6.30 -1.04
CA LYS A 46 -2.11 -6.56 -2.28
C LYS A 46 -1.97 -8.06 -2.61
N SER A 47 -2.35 -8.94 -1.68
CA SER A 47 -2.17 -10.39 -1.79
C SER A 47 -3.26 -11.16 -1.01
N VAL A 48 -3.57 -12.38 -1.45
CA VAL A 48 -4.49 -13.31 -0.77
C VAL A 48 -3.79 -14.04 0.37
N TYR A 49 -4.38 -13.99 1.57
CA TYR A 49 -3.88 -14.67 2.76
C TYR A 49 -4.92 -15.60 3.35
N ALA A 50 -4.47 -16.62 4.09
CA ALA A 50 -5.36 -17.48 4.84
C ALA A 50 -6.07 -16.67 5.94
N PRO A 51 -7.41 -16.75 6.06
CA PRO A 51 -8.09 -16.10 7.15
C PRO A 51 -7.70 -16.76 8.48
N TYR A 52 -7.54 -15.94 9.52
CA TYR A 52 -7.49 -16.47 10.88
C TYR A 52 -8.85 -17.08 11.23
N LEU A 53 -8.84 -18.31 11.75
CA LEU A 53 -10.01 -18.98 12.29
C LEU A 53 -9.75 -19.35 13.75
N SER A 54 -10.70 -19.04 14.62
CA SER A 54 -10.66 -19.49 16.02
C SER A 54 -10.72 -21.01 16.11
N SER A 55 -10.29 -21.56 17.24
CA SER A 55 -10.36 -23.02 17.48
C SER A 55 -11.80 -23.54 17.48
N SER A 56 -12.76 -22.75 17.99
CA SER A 56 -14.18 -23.10 17.95
C SER A 56 -14.72 -23.15 16.53
N ALA A 57 -14.36 -22.18 15.68
CA ALA A 57 -14.79 -22.14 14.29
C ALA A 57 -14.16 -23.29 13.47
N LYS A 58 -12.88 -23.62 13.72
CA LYS A 58 -12.24 -24.81 13.12
C LYS A 58 -12.92 -26.11 13.54
N ALA A 59 -13.35 -26.22 14.80
CA ALA A 59 -14.03 -27.39 15.33
C ALA A 59 -15.44 -27.53 14.73
N ALA A 60 -16.19 -26.42 14.67
CA ALA A 60 -17.47 -26.35 14.01
C ALA A 60 -17.32 -26.80 12.55
N CYS A 61 -16.50 -26.14 11.72
CA CYS A 61 -16.26 -26.55 10.32
C CYS A 61 -16.07 -28.07 10.12
N ARG A 62 -15.33 -28.73 11.00
CA ARG A 62 -15.04 -30.17 10.91
C ARG A 62 -16.21 -31.07 11.31
N SER A 63 -17.22 -30.56 12.01
CA SER A 63 -18.34 -31.34 12.51
C SER A 63 -19.47 -31.54 11.49
N ILE A 64 -19.32 -31.12 10.23
CA ILE A 64 -20.24 -31.54 9.14
C ILE A 64 -19.65 -32.44 8.09
N SER A 65 -20.58 -33.04 7.36
CA SER A 65 -20.32 -33.63 6.06
C SER A 65 -19.62 -32.65 5.10
N PRO A 66 -18.66 -33.15 4.30
CA PRO A 66 -17.98 -32.36 3.27
C PRO A 66 -18.93 -31.64 2.29
N ASP A 67 -20.08 -32.23 1.97
CA ASP A 67 -21.06 -31.65 1.03
C ASP A 67 -21.66 -30.35 1.54
N HIS A 68 -21.99 -30.28 2.83
CA HIS A 68 -22.48 -29.04 3.43
C HIS A 68 -21.38 -27.96 3.50
N GLN A 69 -20.09 -28.35 3.56
CA GLN A 69 -18.99 -27.38 3.56
C GLN A 69 -18.87 -26.76 2.17
N ALA A 70 -18.94 -27.59 1.13
CA ALA A 70 -18.95 -27.14 -0.26
C ALA A 70 -20.15 -26.22 -0.54
N ALA A 71 -21.35 -26.58 -0.08
CA ALA A 71 -22.54 -25.76 -0.24
C ALA A 71 -22.41 -24.39 0.45
N ALA A 72 -21.86 -24.36 1.67
CA ALA A 72 -21.62 -23.11 2.39
C ALA A 72 -20.64 -22.20 1.66
N VAL A 73 -19.56 -22.74 1.09
CA VAL A 73 -18.60 -21.99 0.27
C VAL A 73 -19.27 -21.38 -0.97
N GLN A 74 -20.11 -22.16 -1.68
CA GLN A 74 -20.84 -21.67 -2.85
C GLN A 74 -21.81 -20.55 -2.48
N LYS A 75 -22.56 -20.72 -1.39
CA LYS A 75 -23.48 -19.70 -0.90
C LYS A 75 -22.73 -18.40 -0.54
N ALA A 76 -21.56 -18.52 0.09
CA ALA A 76 -20.76 -17.35 0.48
C ALA A 76 -20.22 -16.62 -0.76
N GLY A 77 -19.74 -17.38 -1.76
CA GLY A 77 -19.35 -16.84 -3.05
C GLY A 77 -20.48 -16.07 -3.74
N ASN A 78 -21.68 -16.64 -3.78
CA ASN A 78 -22.85 -15.99 -4.38
C ASN A 78 -23.23 -14.69 -3.66
N LEU A 79 -23.21 -14.68 -2.33
CA LEU A 79 -23.47 -13.46 -1.54
C LEU A 79 -22.45 -12.35 -1.88
N ILE A 80 -21.16 -12.70 -1.91
CA ILE A 80 -20.08 -11.77 -2.25
C ILE A 80 -20.25 -11.23 -3.67
N LYS A 81 -20.64 -12.08 -4.63
CA LYS A 81 -20.87 -11.67 -6.02
C LYS A 81 -22.07 -10.71 -6.15
N LEU A 82 -23.15 -10.95 -5.39
CA LEU A 82 -24.29 -10.03 -5.29
C LEU A 82 -23.86 -8.67 -4.72
N TYR A 83 -23.11 -8.67 -3.61
CA TYR A 83 -22.57 -7.45 -3.03
C TYR A 83 -21.66 -6.70 -4.00
N TYR A 84 -20.73 -7.39 -4.67
CA TYR A 84 -19.83 -6.79 -5.66
C TYR A 84 -20.59 -6.12 -6.81
N GLY A 85 -21.71 -6.68 -7.25
CA GLY A 85 -22.57 -6.10 -8.28
C GLY A 85 -23.42 -4.91 -7.80
N SER A 86 -23.47 -4.65 -6.50
CA SER A 86 -24.37 -3.65 -5.89
C SER A 86 -23.90 -2.20 -6.09
N GLN A 87 -24.83 -1.25 -5.93
CA GLN A 87 -24.50 0.18 -5.89
C GLN A 87 -23.70 0.54 -4.63
N ASP A 88 -23.89 -0.19 -3.54
CA ASP A 88 -23.21 0.09 -2.27
C ASP A 88 -21.72 -0.25 -2.35
N PHE A 89 -21.37 -1.39 -2.97
CA PHE A 89 -19.97 -1.70 -3.27
C PHE A 89 -19.34 -0.62 -4.16
N LYS A 90 -19.99 -0.24 -5.27
CA LYS A 90 -19.47 0.79 -6.19
C LYS A 90 -19.20 2.12 -5.47
N LYS A 91 -20.15 2.59 -4.67
CA LYS A 91 -19.99 3.81 -3.87
C LYS A 91 -18.85 3.67 -2.88
N ARG A 92 -18.78 2.56 -2.14
CA ARG A 92 -17.72 2.29 -1.17
C ARG A 92 -16.33 2.25 -1.83
N TYR A 93 -16.21 1.58 -2.97
CA TYR A 93 -14.98 1.48 -3.75
C TYR A 93 -14.49 2.84 -4.25
N ASN A 94 -15.38 3.61 -4.88
CA ASN A 94 -15.03 4.94 -5.38
C ASN A 94 -14.67 5.92 -4.26
N ASN A 95 -15.40 5.88 -3.14
CA ASN A 95 -15.08 6.69 -1.96
C ASN A 95 -13.70 6.34 -1.38
N TRP A 96 -13.35 5.04 -1.36
CA TRP A 96 -12.03 4.60 -0.92
C TRP A 96 -10.92 5.02 -1.88
N LEU A 97 -11.13 4.90 -3.20
CA LEU A 97 -10.17 5.37 -4.20
C LEU A 97 -9.87 6.85 -4.04
N ALA A 98 -10.91 7.69 -3.94
CA ALA A 98 -10.76 9.14 -3.78
C ALA A 98 -10.02 9.53 -2.49
N LYS A 99 -10.22 8.77 -1.40
CA LYS A 99 -9.56 9.02 -0.11
C LYS A 99 -8.13 8.48 -0.05
N SER A 100 -7.85 7.37 -0.73
CA SER A 100 -6.55 6.68 -0.62
C SER A 100 -5.51 7.20 -1.59
N PHE A 101 -5.95 7.79 -2.71
CA PHE A 101 -5.08 8.29 -3.75
C PHE A 101 -5.40 9.76 -4.09
N PRO A 102 -5.34 10.68 -3.11
CA PRO A 102 -5.58 12.09 -3.38
C PRO A 102 -4.52 12.63 -4.33
N GLN A 103 -4.93 13.54 -5.20
CA GLN A 103 -4.04 14.37 -5.99
C GLN A 103 -4.03 15.75 -5.35
N GLU A 104 -2.87 16.17 -4.85
CA GLU A 104 -2.69 17.45 -4.19
C GLU A 104 -2.30 18.52 -5.23
N GLU A 105 -2.60 19.78 -4.93
CA GLU A 105 -2.07 20.88 -5.72
C GLU A 105 -0.55 20.91 -5.57
N VAL A 106 0.17 20.98 -6.69
CA VAL A 106 1.63 20.92 -6.70
C VAL A 106 2.26 22.20 -6.15
N GLU A 107 1.55 23.32 -6.28
CA GLU A 107 2.03 24.62 -5.85
C GLU A 107 1.68 24.88 -4.38
N ILE A 108 2.67 25.35 -3.62
CA ILE A 108 2.46 25.73 -2.23
C ILE A 108 1.73 27.07 -2.19
N SER A 109 0.73 27.19 -1.31
CA SER A 109 -0.04 28.43 -1.15
C SER A 109 0.86 29.63 -0.78
N GLU A 110 0.45 30.83 -1.19
CA GLU A 110 1.22 32.05 -0.92
C GLU A 110 1.36 32.34 0.58
N GLU A 111 0.35 32.00 1.39
CA GLU A 111 0.41 32.11 2.85
C GLU A 111 1.51 31.21 3.42
N ARG A 112 1.59 29.96 2.94
CA ARG A 112 2.62 29.02 3.38
C ARG A 112 4.00 29.43 2.88
N LYS A 113 4.13 29.93 1.65
CA LYS A 113 5.39 30.50 1.13
C LYS A 113 5.83 31.70 1.99
N ALA A 114 4.91 32.57 2.40
CA ALA A 114 5.20 33.69 3.28
C ALA A 114 5.68 33.22 4.67
N GLU A 115 5.00 32.22 5.25
CA GLU A 115 5.39 31.63 6.53
C GLU A 115 6.80 31.01 6.49
N ILE A 116 7.13 30.27 5.42
CA ILE A 116 8.47 29.70 5.21
C ILE A 116 9.52 30.82 5.18
N ARG A 117 9.27 31.91 4.44
CA ARG A 117 10.18 33.06 4.37
C ARG A 117 10.38 33.71 5.74
N GLU A 118 9.32 33.92 6.51
CA GLU A 118 9.40 34.50 7.86
C GLU A 118 10.16 33.58 8.83
N ASN A 119 9.90 32.28 8.78
CA ASN A 119 10.62 31.30 9.60
C ASN A 119 12.11 31.29 9.25
N LYS A 120 12.50 31.35 7.97
CA LYS A 120 13.91 31.45 7.59
C LYS A 120 14.57 32.72 8.09
N ILE A 121 13.90 33.87 8.03
CA ILE A 121 14.41 35.12 8.60
C ILE A 121 14.64 34.97 10.12
N ARG A 122 13.73 34.29 10.83
CA ARG A 122 13.86 34.02 12.26
C ARG A 122 15.04 33.10 12.57
N ASP A 123 15.20 32.01 11.81
CA ASP A 123 16.24 31.00 12.02
C ASP A 123 17.64 31.59 11.85
N ILE A 124 17.82 32.54 10.93
CA ILE A 124 19.12 33.14 10.66
C ILE A 124 19.44 34.35 11.56
N LYS A 125 18.54 34.74 12.46
CA LYS A 125 18.66 35.99 13.24
C LYS A 125 19.92 36.02 14.11
N SER A 126 20.35 34.86 14.62
CA SER A 126 21.52 34.69 15.48
C SER A 126 22.84 34.51 14.72
N LEU A 127 22.81 34.43 13.39
CA LEU A 127 24.03 34.28 12.60
C LEU A 127 24.91 35.52 12.71
N ASN A 128 26.21 35.33 12.57
CA ASN A 128 27.19 36.40 12.44
C ASN A 128 28.12 36.15 11.23
N ALA A 129 28.79 37.21 10.77
CA ALA A 129 29.58 37.16 9.54
C ALA A 129 30.78 36.19 9.62
N LYS A 130 31.41 36.06 10.80
CA LYS A 130 32.61 35.22 10.97
C LYS A 130 32.29 33.74 10.83
N ASP A 131 31.12 33.32 11.31
CA ASP A 131 30.68 31.92 11.19
C ASP A 131 30.20 31.59 9.76
N MET A 132 29.70 32.60 9.03
CA MET A 132 29.19 32.40 7.67
C MET A 132 30.26 32.43 6.59
N GLU A 133 31.36 33.16 6.77
CA GLU A 133 32.47 33.21 5.79
C GLU A 133 32.99 31.81 5.39
N PRO A 134 33.36 30.91 6.33
CA PRO A 134 33.81 29.56 5.95
C PRO A 134 32.69 28.74 5.30
N ILE A 135 31.43 28.92 5.70
CA ILE A 135 30.29 28.19 5.11
C ILE A 135 30.10 28.61 3.66
N VAL A 136 30.13 29.91 3.36
CA VAL A 136 29.99 30.44 2.00
C VAL A 136 31.12 29.94 1.11
N ASP A 137 32.36 29.93 1.61
CA ASP A 137 33.51 29.44 0.85
C ASP A 137 33.42 27.94 0.55
N ILE A 138 32.99 27.14 1.53
CA ILE A 138 32.73 25.71 1.35
C ILE A 138 31.64 25.48 0.29
N GLN A 139 30.54 26.24 0.34
CA GLN A 139 29.44 26.09 -0.62
C GLN A 139 29.87 26.44 -2.05
N ILE A 140 30.68 27.51 -2.22
CA ILE A 140 31.24 27.87 -3.51
C ILE A 140 32.16 26.76 -4.02
N GLN A 141 33.12 26.31 -3.20
CA GLN A 141 34.10 25.29 -3.60
C GLN A 141 33.43 23.94 -3.92
N ALA A 142 32.47 23.51 -3.10
CA ALA A 142 31.73 22.28 -3.33
C ALA A 142 30.91 22.36 -4.62
N GLY A 143 30.18 23.45 -4.84
CA GLY A 143 29.38 23.63 -6.05
C GLY A 143 30.23 23.77 -7.33
N GLU A 144 31.41 24.40 -7.25
CA GLU A 144 32.37 24.45 -8.35
C GLU A 144 32.95 23.06 -8.66
N SER A 145 33.23 22.27 -7.63
CA SER A 145 33.69 20.88 -7.79
C SER A 145 32.62 20.03 -8.50
N ILE A 146 31.34 20.15 -8.12
CA ILE A 146 30.23 19.46 -8.80
C ILE A 146 30.07 19.97 -10.23
N THR A 147 30.13 21.29 -10.44
CA THR A 147 30.02 21.88 -11.79
C THR A 147 31.16 21.39 -12.70
N GLY A 148 32.37 21.22 -12.16
CA GLY A 148 33.52 20.67 -12.89
C GLY A 148 33.35 19.22 -13.34
N MET A 149 32.41 18.47 -12.75
CA MET A 149 32.08 17.10 -13.16
C MET A 149 31.14 17.03 -14.38
N GLU A 150 30.76 18.16 -14.99
CA GLU A 150 29.86 18.18 -16.16
C GLU A 150 30.37 17.32 -17.33
N SER A 151 31.69 17.22 -17.51
CA SER A 151 32.31 16.34 -18.52
C SER A 151 32.00 14.85 -18.31
N MET A 152 31.74 14.42 -17.07
CA MET A 152 31.41 13.03 -16.73
C MET A 152 30.00 12.62 -17.14
N LEU A 153 29.11 13.57 -17.47
CA LEU A 153 27.75 13.26 -17.93
C LEU A 153 27.74 12.29 -19.12
N THR A 154 28.72 12.38 -20.01
CA THR A 154 28.82 11.51 -21.19
C THR A 154 29.17 10.06 -20.83
N SER A 155 29.80 9.83 -19.67
CA SER A 155 30.18 8.51 -19.16
C SER A 155 29.09 7.81 -18.34
N LEU A 156 28.01 8.51 -17.99
CA LEU A 156 26.92 7.96 -17.16
C LEU A 156 25.83 7.25 -17.99
N PRO A 157 25.18 6.22 -17.42
CA PRO A 157 23.97 5.60 -17.97
C PRO A 157 22.84 6.63 -18.21
N PRO A 158 21.97 6.45 -19.23
CA PRO A 158 20.93 7.42 -19.59
C PRO A 158 20.00 7.84 -18.45
N ASP A 159 19.63 6.89 -17.58
CA ASP A 159 18.81 7.08 -16.38
C ASP A 159 19.50 7.95 -15.32
N GLN A 160 20.82 7.79 -15.15
CA GLN A 160 21.60 8.58 -14.18
C GLN A 160 21.97 9.97 -14.70
N ARG A 161 22.08 10.14 -16.02
CA ARG A 161 22.43 11.43 -16.65
C ARG A 161 21.47 12.55 -16.33
N ALA A 162 20.17 12.27 -16.28
CA ALA A 162 19.15 13.29 -16.03
C ALA A 162 19.26 13.84 -14.60
N GLU A 163 19.42 12.96 -13.62
CA GLU A 163 19.57 13.34 -12.21
C GLU A 163 20.88 14.09 -11.96
N PHE A 164 22.00 13.58 -12.51
CA PHE A 164 23.30 14.25 -12.36
C PHE A 164 23.33 15.62 -13.05
N LYS A 165 22.67 15.76 -14.21
CA LYS A 165 22.51 17.05 -14.88
C LYS A 165 21.73 18.04 -14.02
N LYS A 166 20.65 17.60 -13.37
CA LYS A 166 19.88 18.45 -12.44
C LYS A 166 20.74 18.91 -11.27
N GLN A 167 21.55 18.02 -10.68
CA GLN A 167 22.46 18.34 -9.60
C GLN A 167 23.52 19.39 -10.00
N ILE A 168 24.05 19.31 -11.23
CA ILE A 168 24.99 20.32 -11.76
C ILE A 168 24.30 21.68 -11.90
N GLU A 169 23.08 21.74 -12.43
CA GLU A 169 22.35 23.01 -12.57
C GLU A 169 21.97 23.63 -11.21
N ASP A 170 21.54 22.81 -10.24
CA ASP A 170 21.29 23.26 -8.87
C ASP A 170 22.58 23.77 -8.20
N SER A 171 23.72 23.13 -8.49
CA SER A 171 25.04 23.57 -8.01
C SER A 171 25.46 24.90 -8.65
N LYS A 172 25.28 25.07 -9.97
CA LYS A 172 25.53 26.34 -10.68
C LYS A 172 24.70 27.48 -10.08
N ARG A 173 23.41 27.25 -9.82
CA ARG A 173 22.51 28.21 -9.15
C ARG A 173 23.02 28.61 -7.77
N THR A 174 23.44 27.61 -6.98
CA THR A 174 23.95 27.79 -5.62
C THR A 174 25.25 28.59 -5.60
N VAL A 175 26.21 28.24 -6.47
CA VAL A 175 27.48 28.96 -6.62
C VAL A 175 27.23 30.41 -7.05
N ALA A 176 26.37 30.63 -8.05
CA ALA A 176 26.05 31.98 -8.51
C ALA A 176 25.45 32.83 -7.39
N PHE A 177 24.55 32.25 -6.58
CA PHE A 177 24.00 32.92 -5.40
C PHE A 177 25.11 33.29 -4.39
N PHE A 178 25.92 32.32 -3.95
CA PHE A 178 26.92 32.56 -2.92
C PHE A 178 28.03 33.52 -3.38
N LYS A 179 28.46 33.45 -4.65
CA LYS A 179 29.39 34.43 -5.23
C LYS A 179 28.80 35.84 -5.20
N LYS A 180 27.50 36.00 -5.49
CA LYS A 180 26.80 37.29 -5.44
C LYS A 180 26.70 37.84 -4.03
N VAL A 181 26.40 37.01 -3.03
CA VAL A 181 26.19 37.49 -1.64
C VAL A 181 27.45 37.54 -0.79
N LYS A 182 28.54 36.85 -1.18
CA LYS A 182 29.81 36.84 -0.44
C LYS A 182 30.35 38.24 -0.09
N PRO A 183 30.33 39.26 -0.99
CA PRO A 183 30.77 40.61 -0.64
C PRO A 183 29.97 41.23 0.53
N LEU A 184 28.68 40.89 0.64
CA LEU A 184 27.78 41.41 1.67
C LEU A 184 28.15 40.96 3.09
N LEU A 185 28.88 39.84 3.24
CA LEU A 185 29.39 39.40 4.54
C LEU A 185 30.23 40.48 5.23
N LYS A 186 30.95 41.31 4.44
CA LYS A 186 31.82 42.38 4.94
C LYS A 186 31.18 43.75 4.84
N SER A 187 30.36 43.99 3.82
CA SER A 187 29.80 45.33 3.54
C SER A 187 28.43 45.58 4.17
N ASP A 188 27.54 44.57 4.20
CA ASP A 188 26.16 44.71 4.69
C ASP A 188 25.60 43.34 5.10
N PHE A 189 25.85 42.97 6.36
CA PHE A 189 25.47 41.66 6.87
C PHE A 189 23.94 41.50 7.04
N GLU A 190 23.19 42.59 7.19
CA GLU A 190 21.73 42.53 7.22
C GLU A 190 21.17 42.22 5.82
N ALA A 191 21.74 42.84 4.77
CA ALA A 191 21.40 42.49 3.39
C ALA A 191 21.81 41.05 3.04
N PHE A 192 22.98 40.59 3.53
CA PHE A 192 23.38 39.18 3.42
C PHE A 192 22.32 38.27 4.03
N LYS A 193 21.94 38.49 5.29
CA LYS A 193 20.92 37.70 5.99
C LYS A 193 19.62 37.66 5.21
N LYS A 194 19.09 38.80 4.76
CA LYS A 194 17.85 38.86 4.00
C LYS A 194 17.91 38.03 2.71
N GLN A 195 19.00 38.13 1.93
CA GLN A 195 19.16 37.35 0.70
C GLN A 195 19.38 35.86 0.99
N TYR A 196 20.11 35.53 2.06
CA TYR A 196 20.33 34.16 2.49
C TYR A 196 19.04 33.49 2.97
N ALA A 197 18.23 34.16 3.79
CA ALA A 197 16.89 33.67 4.16
C ALA A 197 16.00 33.45 2.94
N ALA A 198 16.01 34.36 1.97
CA ALA A 198 15.23 34.21 0.74
C ALA A 198 15.69 33.00 -0.08
N PHE A 199 17.01 32.77 -0.18
CA PHE A 199 17.58 31.59 -0.84
C PHE A 199 17.18 30.29 -0.15
N LEU A 200 17.32 30.21 1.17
CA LEU A 200 16.90 29.05 1.95
C LEU A 200 15.39 28.78 1.85
N ALA A 201 14.58 29.84 1.83
CA ALA A 201 13.14 29.73 1.69
C ALA A 201 12.75 29.22 0.30
N GLN A 202 13.40 29.71 -0.75
CA GLN A 202 13.16 29.25 -2.12
C GLN A 202 13.53 27.77 -2.29
N ASP A 203 14.64 27.34 -1.69
CA ASP A 203 15.05 25.94 -1.73
C ASP A 203 14.06 25.03 -1.00
N GLU A 204 13.60 25.42 0.19
CA GLU A 204 12.58 24.67 0.94
C GLU A 204 11.24 24.60 0.19
N ILE A 205 10.79 25.71 -0.40
CA ILE A 205 9.57 25.73 -1.23
C ILE A 205 9.72 24.75 -2.40
N ALA A 206 10.83 24.83 -3.13
CA ALA A 206 11.08 23.94 -4.26
C ALA A 206 11.14 22.46 -3.85
N GLN A 207 11.77 22.15 -2.70
CA GLN A 207 11.82 20.78 -2.17
C GLN A 207 10.43 20.27 -1.80
N ALA A 208 9.61 21.08 -1.14
CA ALA A 208 8.26 20.72 -0.76
C ALA A 208 7.36 20.54 -2.00
N GLU A 209 7.45 21.40 -3.02
CA GLU A 209 6.74 21.22 -4.30
C GLU A 209 7.20 19.94 -5.03
N GLN A 210 8.50 19.63 -5.03
CA GLN A 210 9.01 18.37 -5.59
C GLN A 210 8.50 17.14 -4.83
N GLN A 211 8.35 17.24 -3.51
CA GLN A 211 7.73 16.18 -2.71
C GLN A 211 6.26 15.97 -3.10
N LEU A 212 5.50 17.05 -3.32
CA LEU A 212 4.12 16.98 -3.82
C LEU A 212 4.05 16.34 -5.20
N ILE A 213 4.92 16.72 -6.13
CA ILE A 213 5.01 16.09 -7.47
C ILE A 213 5.26 14.60 -7.34
N ARG A 214 6.23 14.20 -6.50
CA ARG A 214 6.55 12.79 -6.29
C ARG A 214 5.39 12.04 -5.63
N SER A 215 4.73 12.64 -4.64
CA SER A 215 3.56 12.08 -3.96
C SER A 215 2.43 11.86 -4.96
N ASN A 216 2.08 12.87 -5.75
CA ASN A 216 1.05 12.80 -6.80
C ASN A 216 1.37 11.74 -7.84
N LYS A 217 2.63 11.66 -8.29
CA LYS A 217 3.08 10.63 -9.23
C LYS A 217 2.89 9.23 -8.64
N ASN A 218 3.37 8.98 -7.43
CA ASN A 218 3.20 7.69 -6.76
C ASN A 218 1.71 7.36 -6.57
N ASN A 219 0.91 8.34 -6.14
CA ASN A 219 -0.53 8.17 -5.97
C ASN A 219 -1.23 7.88 -7.30
N ALA A 220 -0.81 8.49 -8.41
CA ALA A 220 -1.36 8.22 -9.74
C ALA A 220 -0.99 6.79 -10.22
N GLU A 221 0.25 6.37 -9.99
CA GLU A 221 0.70 5.01 -10.31
C GLU A 221 -0.03 3.96 -9.47
N GLU A 222 -0.24 4.20 -8.16
CA GLU A 222 -1.04 3.31 -7.33
C GLU A 222 -2.52 3.36 -7.75
N PHE A 223 -3.10 4.54 -7.98
CA PHE A 223 -4.49 4.69 -8.45
C PHE A 223 -4.74 3.87 -9.72
N ASP A 224 -3.82 3.87 -10.67
CA ASP A 224 -3.93 3.08 -11.89
C ASP A 224 -4.03 1.57 -11.66
N GLN A 225 -3.43 1.06 -10.58
CA GLN A 225 -3.54 -0.34 -10.17
C GLN A 225 -4.90 -0.67 -9.56
N TRP A 226 -5.55 0.30 -8.92
CA TRP A 226 -6.78 0.11 -8.15
C TRP A 226 -8.04 0.61 -8.86
N LYS A 227 -7.95 1.49 -9.85
CA LYS A 227 -9.11 2.15 -10.49
C LYS A 227 -10.12 1.18 -11.14
N SER A 228 -9.68 -0.01 -11.50
CA SER A 228 -10.52 -1.06 -12.09
C SER A 228 -10.77 -2.17 -11.06
N PRO A 229 -11.86 -2.13 -10.28
CA PRO A 229 -12.16 -3.16 -9.27
C PRO A 229 -12.23 -4.56 -9.88
N GLU A 230 -12.62 -4.69 -11.15
CA GLU A 230 -12.68 -5.96 -11.89
C GLU A 230 -11.29 -6.57 -12.06
N LYS A 231 -10.30 -5.76 -12.41
CA LYS A 231 -8.90 -6.20 -12.54
C LYS A 231 -8.32 -6.58 -11.19
N VAL A 232 -8.65 -5.82 -10.13
CA VAL A 232 -8.24 -6.15 -8.76
C VAL A 232 -8.83 -7.48 -8.33
N LEU A 233 -10.13 -7.68 -8.51
CA LEU A 233 -10.81 -8.93 -8.19
C LEU A 233 -10.24 -10.11 -8.99
N ALA A 234 -10.04 -9.94 -10.30
CA ALA A 234 -9.45 -10.96 -11.16
C ALA A 234 -8.04 -11.36 -10.69
N ALA A 235 -7.22 -10.39 -10.26
CA ALA A 235 -5.91 -10.66 -9.70
C ALA A 235 -6.00 -11.50 -8.41
N ARG A 236 -6.95 -11.19 -7.51
CA ARG A 236 -7.15 -11.95 -6.25
C ARG A 236 -7.65 -13.37 -6.50
N LEU A 237 -8.63 -13.55 -7.39
CA LEU A 237 -9.14 -14.88 -7.73
C LEU A 237 -8.04 -15.73 -8.39
N THR A 238 -7.24 -15.15 -9.29
CA THR A 238 -6.10 -15.82 -9.93
C THR A 238 -5.05 -16.23 -8.90
N GLU A 239 -4.69 -15.33 -7.99
CA GLU A 239 -3.72 -15.61 -6.93
C GLU A 239 -4.20 -16.72 -5.99
N PHE A 240 -5.49 -16.74 -5.63
CA PHE A 240 -6.07 -17.83 -4.85
C PHE A 240 -5.96 -19.18 -5.57
N LEU A 241 -6.27 -19.23 -6.85
CA LEU A 241 -6.15 -20.45 -7.66
C LEU A 241 -4.70 -20.95 -7.69
N GLU A 242 -3.73 -20.05 -7.87
CA GLU A 242 -2.31 -20.42 -7.89
C GLU A 242 -1.81 -20.86 -6.51
N LYS A 243 -2.11 -20.09 -5.45
CA LYS A 243 -1.67 -20.42 -4.09
C LYS A 243 -2.30 -21.70 -3.55
N SER A 244 -3.53 -22.00 -3.97
CA SER A 244 -4.20 -23.24 -3.59
C SER A 244 -3.82 -24.41 -4.49
N LYS A 245 -3.14 -24.22 -5.62
CA LYS A 245 -2.83 -25.30 -6.57
C LYS A 245 -2.03 -26.45 -5.93
N GLY A 246 -2.33 -27.67 -6.35
CA GLY A 246 -1.54 -28.85 -5.95
C GLY A 246 -1.60 -29.21 -4.47
N VAL A 247 -2.65 -28.79 -3.74
CA VAL A 247 -2.87 -29.25 -2.37
C VAL A 247 -3.03 -30.76 -2.34
N ASP A 248 -2.11 -31.44 -1.67
CA ASP A 248 -2.19 -32.87 -1.37
C ASP A 248 -2.99 -33.09 -0.08
N PHE A 249 -4.26 -33.44 -0.23
CA PHE A 249 -5.15 -33.74 0.90
C PHE A 249 -4.82 -35.06 1.61
N ALA A 250 -3.97 -35.90 1.02
CA ALA A 250 -3.48 -37.14 1.64
C ALA A 250 -2.17 -36.93 2.43
N ALA A 251 -1.63 -35.70 2.44
CA ALA A 251 -0.39 -35.39 3.15
C ALA A 251 -0.48 -35.80 4.63
N LYS A 252 0.53 -36.53 5.10
CA LYS A 252 0.57 -37.04 6.49
C LYS A 252 0.98 -35.93 7.46
N THR A 253 0.35 -35.91 8.63
CA THR A 253 0.73 -35.03 9.74
C THR A 253 1.09 -35.83 10.99
N LYS A 254 1.95 -35.26 11.83
CA LYS A 254 2.35 -35.78 13.14
C LYS A 254 2.20 -34.69 14.20
N GLU A 255 2.03 -35.11 15.44
CA GLU A 255 1.96 -34.19 16.58
C GLU A 255 3.37 -33.88 17.09
N VAL A 256 3.69 -32.58 17.21
CA VAL A 256 4.95 -32.07 17.75
C VAL A 256 4.63 -30.89 18.65
N ASN A 257 4.92 -30.99 19.95
CA ASN A 257 4.65 -29.94 20.94
C ASN A 257 3.19 -29.45 20.91
N ASN A 258 2.22 -30.38 20.91
CA ASN A 258 0.77 -30.12 20.81
C ASN A 258 0.35 -29.36 19.55
N ARG A 259 1.15 -29.43 18.48
CA ARG A 259 0.84 -28.87 17.16
C ARG A 259 0.93 -29.95 16.09
N LYS A 260 -0.07 -30.01 15.20
CA LYS A 260 0.01 -30.85 13.99
C LYS A 260 0.97 -30.21 13.00
N LYS A 261 2.05 -30.93 12.67
CA LYS A 261 3.01 -30.60 11.63
C LYS A 261 2.94 -31.63 10.51
N PHE A 262 3.17 -31.22 9.27
CA PHE A 262 3.38 -32.13 8.16
C PHE A 262 4.62 -33.00 8.40
N VAL A 263 4.53 -34.25 7.97
CA VAL A 263 5.67 -35.18 8.03
C VAL A 263 6.72 -34.80 6.99
N ASP A 264 6.26 -34.36 5.80
CA ASP A 264 7.12 -33.86 4.73
C ASP A 264 7.46 -32.38 4.94
N ALA A 265 8.76 -32.07 4.92
CA ALA A 265 9.27 -30.71 5.05
C ALA A 265 8.86 -29.80 3.88
N ALA A 266 8.65 -30.35 2.68
CA ALA A 266 8.19 -29.59 1.53
C ALA A 266 6.80 -28.97 1.78
N TYR A 267 5.90 -29.70 2.46
CA TYR A 267 4.58 -29.18 2.85
C TYR A 267 4.64 -28.15 3.98
N GLU A 268 5.65 -28.22 4.85
CA GLU A 268 5.93 -27.14 5.81
C GLU A 268 6.43 -25.86 5.11
N GLY A 269 7.05 -25.96 3.94
CA GLY A 269 7.47 -24.82 3.13
C GLY A 269 6.33 -24.15 2.33
N GLN A 270 5.16 -24.77 2.23
CA GLN A 270 4.04 -24.24 1.45
C GLN A 270 3.46 -22.96 2.05
N ASN A 271 2.84 -22.14 1.19
CA ASN A 271 2.19 -20.90 1.60
C ASN A 271 0.99 -21.15 2.54
N ASP A 272 0.57 -20.10 3.24
CA ASP A 272 -0.50 -20.16 4.24
C ASP A 272 -1.86 -20.57 3.66
N VAL A 273 -2.21 -20.10 2.46
CA VAL A 273 -3.43 -20.47 1.73
C VAL A 273 -3.43 -21.95 1.37
N TRP A 274 -2.31 -22.51 0.88
CA TRP A 274 -2.17 -23.94 0.61
C TRP A 274 -2.44 -24.77 1.87
N LYS A 275 -1.82 -24.38 3.00
CA LYS A 275 -2.01 -25.06 4.28
C LYS A 275 -3.43 -24.87 4.83
N PHE A 276 -4.07 -23.74 4.54
CA PHE A 276 -5.46 -23.50 4.87
C PHE A 276 -6.38 -24.44 4.11
N CYS A 277 -6.25 -24.50 2.79
CA CYS A 277 -6.96 -25.44 1.92
C CYS A 277 -6.81 -26.89 2.42
N TYR A 278 -5.59 -27.33 2.72
CA TYR A 278 -5.34 -28.65 3.31
C TYR A 278 -6.16 -28.88 4.59
N ARG A 279 -6.19 -27.90 5.51
CA ARG A 279 -6.86 -28.03 6.81
C ARG A 279 -8.38 -28.03 6.73
N ILE A 280 -8.96 -27.34 5.75
CA ILE A 280 -10.42 -27.32 5.52
C ILE A 280 -10.88 -28.52 4.69
N GLY A 281 -9.98 -29.15 3.93
CA GLY A 281 -10.24 -30.38 3.20
C GLY A 281 -10.64 -30.19 1.73
N PRO A 282 -10.79 -31.30 0.99
CA PRO A 282 -10.94 -31.29 -0.47
C PRO A 282 -12.26 -30.70 -0.94
N ALA A 283 -13.39 -31.06 -0.33
CA ALA A 283 -14.71 -30.61 -0.78
C ALA A 283 -14.87 -29.07 -0.75
N PRO A 284 -14.64 -28.37 0.37
CA PRO A 284 -14.75 -26.91 0.39
C PRO A 284 -13.68 -26.23 -0.47
N THR A 285 -12.46 -26.79 -0.53
CA THR A 285 -11.40 -26.24 -1.39
C THR A 285 -11.79 -26.32 -2.87
N ASN A 286 -12.28 -27.47 -3.33
CA ASN A 286 -12.66 -27.65 -4.72
C ASN A 286 -13.88 -26.81 -5.09
N ALA A 287 -14.84 -26.64 -4.18
CA ALA A 287 -15.95 -25.71 -4.37
C ALA A 287 -15.46 -24.26 -4.54
N ALA A 288 -14.53 -23.81 -3.68
CA ALA A 288 -13.95 -22.46 -3.77
C ALA A 288 -13.19 -22.25 -5.09
N ARG A 289 -12.38 -23.24 -5.50
CA ARG A 289 -11.65 -23.16 -6.78
C ARG A 289 -12.60 -23.13 -7.98
N ALA A 290 -13.63 -23.97 -7.98
CA ALA A 290 -14.63 -24.00 -9.05
C ALA A 290 -15.36 -22.65 -9.15
N PHE A 291 -15.79 -22.10 -8.02
CA PHE A 291 -16.41 -20.78 -7.96
C PHE A 291 -15.48 -19.67 -8.47
N ALA A 292 -14.22 -19.64 -8.01
CA ALA A 292 -13.24 -18.65 -8.44
C ALA A 292 -12.95 -18.74 -9.96
N GLN A 293 -12.83 -19.95 -10.49
CA GLN A 293 -12.62 -20.18 -11.93
C GLN A 293 -13.82 -19.73 -12.76
N GLN A 294 -15.03 -20.00 -12.29
CA GLN A 294 -16.26 -19.55 -12.94
C GLN A 294 -16.32 -18.02 -12.95
N TRP A 295 -16.13 -17.39 -11.78
CA TRP A 295 -16.23 -15.93 -11.69
C TRP A 295 -15.16 -15.21 -12.51
N LEU A 296 -13.93 -15.73 -12.56
CA LEU A 296 -12.90 -15.23 -13.48
C LEU A 296 -13.32 -15.30 -14.95
N THR A 297 -14.05 -16.34 -15.34
CA THR A 297 -14.53 -16.50 -16.72
C THR A 297 -15.59 -15.45 -17.03
N GLU A 298 -16.51 -15.21 -16.10
CA GLU A 298 -17.56 -14.20 -16.24
C GLU A 298 -16.97 -12.78 -16.29
N LEU A 299 -15.96 -12.47 -15.47
CA LEU A 299 -15.29 -11.16 -15.50
C LEU A 299 -14.64 -10.88 -16.87
N LYS A 300 -14.01 -11.90 -17.48
CA LYS A 300 -13.39 -11.76 -18.82
C LYS A 300 -14.39 -11.60 -19.96
N GLN A 301 -15.64 -12.00 -19.76
CA GLN A 301 -16.71 -11.85 -20.75
C GLN A 301 -17.42 -10.49 -20.65
N ALA A 302 -17.21 -9.77 -19.54
CA ALA A 302 -17.78 -8.46 -19.29
C ALA A 302 -16.88 -7.29 -19.74
N ASP A 303 -15.61 -7.57 -20.05
CA ASP A 303 -14.64 -6.66 -20.69
C ASP A 303 -14.76 -6.69 -22.22
#